data_AF-A0A5B0SU87-F1
#
_entry.id   AF-A0A5B0SU87-F1
#
_cell.length_a   1.000
_cell.length_b   1.000
_cell.length_c   1.000
_cell.angle_alpha   90.00
_cell.angle_beta   90.00
_cell.angle_gamma   90.00
#
_symmetry.space_group_name_H-M   'P 1'
#
loop_
_entity.id
_entity.type
_entity.pdbx_description
1 polymer ?
#
loop_
_entity_poly.entity_id
_entity_poly.type
_entity_poly.pdbx_seq_one_letter_code
_entity_poly.pdbx_strand_id
1 'polypeptide(L)'
;MAKHYNGKHLIKNVIHNGITFRMMVVKGNKPEHVPEDPEDKADGSTIHFSLARTSREFDENLIEVLNSVGHGERVLSLCSTDDAYEYGYTRLKEISSVK
;
A
#
# COMPACT_ATOMS: atom_id res chain seq x y z
N MET A 1 11.41 4.81 -20.22
CA MET A 1 11.72 3.40 -19.90
C MET A 1 11.18 3.12 -18.52
N ALA A 2 10.54 1.97 -18.29
CA ALA A 2 10.11 1.59 -16.96
C ALA A 2 11.35 1.27 -16.10
N LYS A 3 11.54 2.00 -15.01
CA LYS A 3 12.64 1.89 -14.06
C LYS A 3 12.42 0.75 -13.05
N HIS A 4 11.16 0.40 -12.77
CA HIS A 4 10.82 -0.68 -11.85
C HIS A 4 10.10 -1.82 -12.58
N TYR A 5 10.43 -3.06 -12.20
CA TYR A 5 9.74 -4.25 -12.69
C TYR A 5 8.38 -4.42 -11.98
N ASN A 6 7.40 -5.04 -12.64
CA ASN A 6 6.11 -5.34 -12.02
C ASN A 6 6.28 -6.38 -10.90
N GLY A 7 5.66 -6.12 -9.76
CA GLY A 7 5.80 -6.90 -8.53
C GLY A 7 6.88 -6.41 -7.58
N LYS A 8 7.67 -5.39 -7.96
CA LYS A 8 8.50 -4.66 -7.00
C LYS A 8 7.60 -4.00 -5.95
N HIS A 9 7.92 -4.17 -4.67
CA HIS A 9 7.00 -3.79 -3.60
C HIS A 9 7.68 -3.32 -2.31
N LEU A 10 6.87 -2.74 -1.42
CA LEU A 10 7.20 -2.45 -0.04
C LEU A 10 6.01 -2.85 0.84
N ILE A 11 6.30 -3.56 1.92
CA ILE A 11 5.30 -3.94 2.93
C ILE A 11 5.73 -3.36 4.27
N LYS A 12 4.79 -2.74 5.00
CA LYS A 12 5.00 -2.19 6.33
C LYS A 12 3.75 -2.33 7.18
N ASN A 13 3.96 -2.51 8.48
CA ASN A 13 2.92 -2.23 9.47
C ASN A 13 2.84 -0.71 9.66
N VAL A 14 1.63 -0.18 9.65
CA VAL A 14 1.35 1.25 9.83
C VAL A 14 0.47 1.40 11.07
N ILE A 15 0.77 2.40 11.89
CA ILE A 15 -0.06 2.78 13.03
C ILE A 15 -0.65 4.15 12.74
N HIS A 16 -1.98 4.24 12.69
CA HIS A 16 -2.72 5.49 12.48
C HIS A 16 -3.88 5.58 13.46
N ASN A 17 -3.94 6.64 14.27
CA ASN A 17 -5.00 6.84 15.28
C ASN A 17 -5.19 5.63 16.24
N GLY A 18 -4.11 4.93 16.60
CA GLY A 18 -4.15 3.72 17.45
C GLY A 18 -4.56 2.44 16.71
N ILE A 19 -4.91 2.54 15.42
CA ILE A 19 -5.22 1.41 14.55
C ILE A 19 -3.91 0.92 13.92
N THR A 20 -3.65 -0.39 14.04
CA THR A 20 -2.51 -1.02 13.38
C THR A 20 -3.02 -1.81 12.19
N PHE A 21 -2.47 -1.58 11.01
CA PHE A 21 -2.82 -2.30 9.79
C PHE A 21 -1.58 -2.59 8.96
N ARG A 22 -1.68 -3.56 8.04
CA ARG A 22 -0.56 -3.98 7.19
C ARG A 22 -0.77 -3.45 5.78
N MET A 23 0.14 -2.59 5.32
CA MET A 23 0.05 -1.95 4.01
C MET A 23 1.15 -2.42 3.07
N MET A 24 0.77 -2.72 1.83
CA MET A 24 1.63 -3.09 0.72
C MET A 24 1.46 -2.11 -0.44
N VAL A 25 2.56 -1.55 -0.93
CA VAL A 25 2.62 -0.78 -2.17
C VAL A 25 3.37 -1.59 -3.21
N VAL A 26 2.78 -1.80 -4.39
CA VAL A 26 3.31 -2.68 -5.45
C VAL A 26 3.37 -1.95 -6.78
N LYS A 27 4.49 -2.05 -7.49
CA LYS A 27 4.57 -1.64 -8.90
C LYS A 27 3.78 -2.63 -9.76
N GLY A 28 2.74 -2.18 -10.44
CA GLY A 28 1.94 -3.03 -11.32
C GLY A 28 0.51 -2.54 -11.43
N ASN A 29 -0.28 -3.21 -12.26
CA ASN A 29 -1.68 -2.88 -12.51
C ASN A 29 -2.59 -4.12 -12.61
N LYS A 30 -2.09 -5.28 -12.20
CA LYS A 30 -2.79 -6.56 -12.28
C LYS A 30 -2.60 -7.33 -10.97
N PRO A 31 -3.58 -8.16 -10.57
CA PRO A 31 -3.45 -9.02 -9.40
C PRO A 31 -2.25 -9.97 -9.46
N GLU A 32 -1.88 -10.47 -10.65
CA GLU A 32 -0.72 -11.35 -10.84
C GLU A 32 0.63 -10.71 -10.50
N HIS A 33 0.69 -9.38 -10.39
CA HIS A 33 1.88 -8.67 -9.96
C HIS A 33 1.99 -8.56 -8.43
N VAL A 34 0.94 -8.95 -7.69
CA VAL A 34 0.95 -8.86 -6.23
C VAL A 34 1.81 -10.00 -5.68
N PRO A 35 2.91 -9.71 -4.96
CA PRO A 35 3.74 -10.72 -4.33
C PRO A 35 3.04 -11.33 -3.12
N GLU A 36 3.47 -12.53 -2.73
CA GLU A 36 3.10 -13.09 -1.42
C GLU A 36 3.75 -12.29 -0.28
N ASP A 37 3.05 -12.24 0.85
CA ASP A 37 3.55 -11.60 2.08
C ASP A 37 3.75 -12.67 3.17
N PRO A 38 4.98 -13.15 3.39
CA PRO A 38 5.25 -14.26 4.31
C PRO A 38 5.08 -13.89 5.79
N GLU A 39 5.05 -12.60 6.12
CA GLU A 39 4.85 -12.11 7.48
C GLU A 39 3.41 -11.60 7.71
N ASP A 40 2.53 -11.86 6.75
CA ASP A 40 1.13 -11.48 6.84
C ASP A 40 0.43 -12.24 7.99
N LYS A 41 0.31 -11.52 9.11
CA LYS A 41 -0.45 -11.93 10.30
C LYS A 41 -1.73 -11.13 10.45
N ALA A 42 -2.19 -10.46 9.38
CA ALA A 42 -3.39 -9.65 9.44
C ALA A 42 -4.59 -10.57 9.72
N ASP A 43 -5.31 -10.27 10.80
CA ASP A 43 -6.46 -11.00 11.33
C ASP A 43 -7.79 -10.24 11.15
N GLY A 44 -7.73 -9.06 10.53
CA GLY A 44 -8.89 -8.26 10.18
C GLY A 44 -9.75 -8.91 9.10
N SER A 45 -11.01 -8.49 9.03
CA SER A 45 -12.01 -9.04 8.11
C SER A 45 -11.95 -8.48 6.69
N THR A 46 -11.25 -7.35 6.50
CA THR A 46 -11.30 -6.57 5.25
C THR A 46 -9.92 -6.42 4.63
N ILE A 47 -9.88 -6.48 3.30
CA ILE A 47 -8.73 -6.12 2.48
C ILE A 47 -9.12 -4.91 1.65
N HIS A 48 -8.43 -3.79 1.86
CA HIS A 48 -8.58 -2.57 1.08
C HIS A 48 -7.69 -2.67 -0.15
N PHE A 49 -8.26 -2.49 -1.34
CA PHE A 49 -7.52 -2.58 -2.59
C PHE A 49 -7.70 -1.31 -3.42
N SER A 50 -6.59 -0.77 -3.92
CA SER A 50 -6.60 0.42 -4.77
C SER A 50 -5.62 0.30 -5.94
N LEU A 51 -5.89 1.06 -7.00
CA LEU A 51 -5.01 1.25 -8.15
C LEU A 51 -4.73 2.75 -8.30
N ALA A 52 -3.46 3.13 -8.27
CA ALA A 52 -3.00 4.49 -8.48
C ALA A 52 -2.16 4.59 -9.76
N ARG A 53 -2.47 5.58 -10.59
CA ARG A 53 -1.70 5.95 -11.79
C ARG A 53 -0.86 7.21 -11.57
N THR A 54 -1.25 8.03 -10.59
CA THR A 54 -0.59 9.28 -10.22
C THR A 54 -0.39 9.36 -8.70
N SER A 55 0.46 10.28 -8.23
CA SER A 55 0.63 10.57 -6.81
C SER A 55 -0.66 11.07 -6.16
N ARG A 56 -1.42 11.89 -6.87
CA ARG A 56 -2.72 12.41 -6.41
C ARG A 56 -3.72 11.29 -6.16
N GLU A 57 -3.89 10.38 -7.12
CA GLU A 57 -4.78 9.23 -6.96
C GLU A 57 -4.32 8.34 -5.79
N PHE A 58 -3.01 8.19 -5.59
CA PHE A 58 -2.49 7.45 -4.44
C PHE A 58 -2.91 8.07 -3.11
N ASP A 59 -2.76 9.39 -2.95
CA ASP A 59 -3.15 10.09 -1.72
C ASP A 59 -4.65 10.06 -1.49
N GLU A 60 -5.46 10.27 -2.54
CA GLU A 60 -6.93 10.18 -2.46
C GLU A 60 -7.36 8.79 -1.96
N ASN A 61 -6.83 7.72 -2.57
CA ASN A 61 -7.08 6.34 -2.13
C ASN A 61 -6.60 6.09 -0.70
N LEU A 62 -5.41 6.59 -0.34
CA LEU A 62 -4.85 6.40 1.00
C LEU A 62 -5.71 7.09 2.07
N ILE A 63 -6.19 8.31 1.81
CA ILE A 63 -7.07 9.05 2.74
C ILE A 63 -8.37 8.28 2.97
N GLU A 64 -9.00 7.77 1.91
CA GLU A 64 -10.22 6.95 2.03
C GLU A 64 -10.00 5.70 2.90
N VAL A 65 -8.86 5.03 2.70
CA VAL A 65 -8.49 3.85 3.51
C VAL A 65 -8.20 4.25 4.95
N LEU A 66 -7.43 5.30 5.21
CA LEU A 66 -7.10 5.73 6.58
C LEU A 66 -8.35 6.10 7.40
N ASN A 67 -9.42 6.54 6.73
CA ASN A 67 -10.70 6.85 7.38
C ASN A 67 -11.57 5.61 7.67
N SER A 68 -11.27 4.46 7.08
CA SER A 68 -12.12 3.25 7.15
C SER A 68 -11.39 2.00 7.66
N VAL A 69 -10.06 2.00 7.68
CA VAL A 69 -9.25 0.83 8.02
C VAL A 69 -9.40 0.46 9.49
N GLY A 70 -9.64 -0.83 9.72
CA GLY A 70 -9.72 -1.45 11.04
C GLY A 70 -8.38 -2.01 11.51
N HIS A 71 -8.34 -2.40 12.79
CA HIS A 71 -7.16 -3.05 13.37
C HIS A 71 -6.96 -4.43 12.73
N GLY A 72 -5.71 -4.76 12.39
CA GLY A 72 -5.37 -6.04 11.79
C GLY A 72 -5.79 -6.17 10.32
N GLU A 73 -6.30 -5.12 9.68
CA GLU A 73 -6.70 -5.17 8.26
C GLU A 73 -5.52 -5.01 7.30
N ARG A 74 -5.77 -5.34 6.03
CA ARG A 74 -4.78 -5.24 4.95
C ARG A 74 -5.11 -4.11 4.01
N VAL A 75 -4.06 -3.44 3.54
CA VAL A 75 -4.17 -2.38 2.52
C VAL A 75 -3.20 -2.71 1.40
N LEU A 76 -3.72 -2.89 0.20
CA LEU A 76 -2.95 -3.16 -1.01
C LEU A 76 -3.15 -2.02 -2.01
N SER A 77 -2.06 -1.35 -2.38
CA SER A 77 -2.07 -0.30 -3.39
C SER A 77 -1.17 -0.69 -4.56
N LEU A 78 -1.80 -0.89 -5.73
CA LEU A 78 -1.11 -1.10 -6.98
C LEU A 78 -0.78 0.25 -7.63
N CYS A 79 0.47 0.45 -8.03
CA CYS A 79 0.93 1.63 -8.73
C CYS A 79 1.27 1.29 -10.19
N SER A 80 0.47 1.76 -11.14
CA SER A 80 0.64 1.38 -12.55
C SER A 80 1.86 2.04 -13.19
N THR A 81 2.26 3.23 -12.73
CA THR A 81 3.41 4.00 -13.22
C THR A 81 4.57 3.95 -12.22
N ASP A 82 5.79 4.24 -12.70
CA ASP A 82 6.95 4.33 -11.80
C ASP A 82 6.84 5.52 -10.86
N ASP A 83 6.34 6.66 -11.33
CA ASP A 83 6.18 7.87 -10.51
C ASP A 83 5.21 7.63 -9.35
N ALA A 84 4.06 6.99 -9.62
CA ALA A 84 3.12 6.61 -8.56
C ALA A 84 3.72 5.58 -7.59
N TYR A 85 4.53 4.65 -8.10
CA TYR A 85 5.20 3.66 -7.26
C TYR A 85 6.26 4.30 -6.37
N GLU A 86 7.13 5.14 -6.90
CA GLU A 86 8.17 5.82 -6.12
C GLU A 86 7.57 6.75 -5.07
N TYR A 87 6.49 7.47 -5.44
CA TYR A 87 5.73 8.27 -4.50
C TYR A 87 5.12 7.43 -3.38
N GLY A 88 4.33 6.40 -3.72
CA GLY A 88 3.69 5.53 -2.74
C GLY A 88 4.69 4.78 -1.85
N TYR A 89 5.83 4.36 -2.42
CA TYR A 89 6.92 3.72 -1.69
C TYR A 89 7.52 4.68 -0.65
N THR A 90 7.76 5.93 -1.03
CA THR A 90 8.26 6.97 -0.12
C THR A 90 7.22 7.28 0.96
N ARG A 91 5.97 7.46 0.56
CA ARG A 91 4.86 7.79 1.45
C ARG A 91 4.63 6.71 2.51
N LEU A 92 4.65 5.43 2.10
CA LEU A 92 4.53 4.31 3.04
C LEU A 92 5.68 4.30 4.06
N LYS A 93 6.91 4.64 3.67
CA LYS A 93 8.03 4.77 4.61
C LYS A 93 7.80 5.89 5.62
N GLU A 94 7.30 7.04 5.18
CA GLU A 94 7.02 8.18 6.06
C GLU A 94 5.99 7.80 7.13
N ILE A 95 4.85 7.24 6.73
CA ILE A 95 3.75 6.93 7.66
C ILE A 95 4.03 5.72 8.55
N SER A 96 4.90 4.79 8.12
CA SER A 96 5.30 3.63 8.94
C SER A 96 6.44 3.91 9.91
N SER A 97 7.14 5.04 9.78
CA SER A 97 8.27 5.40 10.64
C SER A 97 7.88 6.27 11.83
N VAL A 98 6.63 6.75 11.89
CA VAL A 98 6.12 7.52 13.02
C VAL A 98 5.80 6.54 14.16
N LYS A 99 6.61 6.59 15.22
CA LYS A 99 6.38 5.88 16.49
C LYS A 99 5.48 6.70 17.41
#